data_AF-A0A2R9T2S3-F1
#
_entry.id   AF-A0A2R9T2S3-F1
#
_cell.length_a   1.000
_cell.length_b   1.000
_cell.length_c   1.000
_cell.angle_alpha   90.00
_cell.angle_beta   90.00
_cell.angle_gamma   90.00
#
_symmetry.space_group_name_H-M   'P 1'
#
loop_
_entity.id
_entity.type
_entity.pdbx_description
1 polymer ?
#
loop_
_entity_poly.entity_id
_entity_poly.type
_entity_poly.pdbx_seq_one_letter_code
_entity_poly.pdbx_strand_id
1 'polypeptide(L)'
;MDKLNVTRITQYLWEDPHIRKKIETDYSLEPSISAEDFSKSIILALKQPVRSIFRDVSNKDVFEAATRALGSNSRQWGTFSAREHELRELLEDYDPLKVYDKWNPEFENEVKTFFPGQTRKNDVTAVFQWSQKLTLLEDFYQNYIIRLASAFLNKTKDDAINLSDEQLLLLICGFCANPPKDSTLLGMFYNPKHYKFMGMGYILSSEFLRNLGWNGFKPDRHIKRLFGFWYNPKSEDEYSDIGLFQQLLHSQRKELNEFIQYSLIGHNITPSSMTYSEMDNLLWAFGSYIAKKGKEADFPILD
;
A
#
# COMPACT_ATOMS: atom_id res chain seq x y z
N MET A 1 -20.73 -12.82 4.06
CA MET A 1 -20.37 -11.42 4.29
C MET A 1 -20.97 -10.61 3.16
N ASP A 2 -21.80 -9.62 3.49
CA ASP A 2 -22.51 -8.82 2.49
C ASP A 2 -21.52 -8.01 1.65
N LYS A 3 -21.80 -7.95 0.35
CA LYS A 3 -20.94 -7.26 -0.62
C LYS A 3 -21.13 -5.75 -0.50
N LEU A 4 -20.12 -5.00 -0.93
CA LEU A 4 -20.21 -3.55 -1.00
C LEU A 4 -20.95 -3.11 -2.25
N ASN A 5 -21.90 -2.21 -2.07
CA ASN A 5 -22.60 -1.55 -3.16
C ASN A 5 -21.72 -0.46 -3.77
N VAL A 6 -20.90 -0.83 -4.74
CA VAL A 6 -19.97 0.09 -5.42
C VAL A 6 -20.72 1.27 -6.04
N THR A 7 -21.87 1.03 -6.67
CA THR A 7 -22.71 2.09 -7.24
C THR A 7 -23.03 3.15 -6.19
N ARG A 8 -23.43 2.74 -4.98
CA ARG A 8 -23.77 3.66 -3.91
C ARG A 8 -22.56 4.42 -3.36
N ILE A 9 -21.40 3.77 -3.26
CA ILE A 9 -20.14 4.45 -2.91
C ILE A 9 -19.82 5.56 -3.94
N THR A 10 -19.93 5.24 -5.23
CA THR A 10 -19.66 6.22 -6.31
C THR A 10 -20.65 7.38 -6.30
N GLN A 11 -21.93 7.11 -6.02
CA GLN A 11 -22.95 8.15 -5.87
C GLN A 11 -22.63 9.08 -4.70
N TYR A 12 -22.31 8.54 -3.53
CA TYR A 12 -21.97 9.36 -2.36
C TYR A 12 -20.74 10.25 -2.59
N LEU A 13 -19.74 9.77 -3.31
CA LEU A 13 -18.57 10.58 -3.69
C LEU A 13 -18.93 11.73 -4.66
N TRP A 14 -20.00 11.57 -5.43
CA TRP A 14 -20.41 12.47 -6.51
C TRP A 14 -21.45 13.53 -6.11
N GLU A 15 -22.40 13.17 -5.24
CA GLU A 15 -23.62 13.93 -4.97
C GLU A 15 -23.37 15.31 -4.34
N ASP A 16 -22.43 15.42 -3.40
CA ASP A 16 -22.10 16.69 -2.73
C ASP A 16 -21.09 17.51 -3.58
N PRO A 17 -21.49 18.66 -4.15
CA PRO A 17 -20.62 19.46 -5.01
C PRO A 17 -19.37 20.01 -4.30
N HIS A 18 -19.45 20.29 -2.99
CA HIS A 18 -18.32 20.80 -2.22
C HIS A 18 -17.29 19.71 -1.99
N ILE A 19 -17.75 18.50 -1.65
CA ILE A 19 -16.87 17.34 -1.46
C ILE A 19 -16.25 16.94 -2.80
N ARG A 20 -17.05 16.86 -3.86
CA ARG A 20 -16.57 16.60 -5.22
C ARG A 20 -15.47 17.58 -5.62
N LYS A 21 -15.71 18.89 -5.45
CA LYS A 21 -14.70 19.90 -5.81
C LYS A 21 -13.40 19.77 -5.01
N LYS A 22 -13.51 19.39 -3.74
CA LYS A 22 -12.34 19.12 -2.91
C LYS A 22 -11.56 17.92 -3.41
N ILE A 23 -12.22 16.82 -3.75
CA ILE A 23 -11.57 15.62 -4.30
C ILE A 23 -10.92 15.95 -5.65
N GLU A 24 -11.59 16.67 -6.55
CA GLU A 24 -10.99 17.14 -7.81
C GLU A 24 -9.68 17.89 -7.56
N THR A 25 -9.65 18.76 -6.56
CA THR A 25 -8.44 19.52 -6.21
C THR A 25 -7.35 18.62 -5.64
N ASP A 26 -7.69 17.79 -4.65
CA ASP A 26 -6.71 16.95 -3.95
C ASP A 26 -6.10 15.87 -4.87
N TYR A 27 -6.84 15.41 -5.88
CA TYR A 27 -6.40 14.43 -6.86
C TYR A 27 -5.96 15.04 -8.20
N SER A 28 -6.04 16.37 -8.35
CA SER A 28 -5.74 17.07 -9.60
C SER A 28 -6.55 16.52 -10.79
N LEU A 29 -7.86 16.36 -10.61
CA LEU A 29 -8.79 15.83 -11.61
C LEU A 29 -9.42 16.95 -12.43
N GLU A 30 -9.66 16.66 -13.70
CA GLU A 30 -10.57 17.44 -14.52
C GLU A 30 -12.04 17.20 -14.08
N PRO A 31 -12.93 18.20 -14.26
CA PRO A 31 -14.35 18.04 -13.97
C PRO A 31 -14.96 16.87 -14.74
N SER A 32 -15.55 15.93 -14.01
CA SER A 32 -16.23 14.77 -14.59
C SER A 32 -17.68 15.09 -14.96
N ILE A 33 -18.29 14.28 -15.83
CA ILE A 33 -19.70 14.46 -16.26
C ILE A 33 -20.67 13.48 -15.57
N SER A 34 -20.15 12.46 -14.91
CA SER A 34 -20.92 11.41 -14.23
C SER A 34 -20.21 10.88 -12.99
N ALA A 35 -20.95 10.22 -12.08
CA ALA A 35 -20.38 9.55 -10.92
C ALA A 35 -19.41 8.42 -11.31
N GLU A 36 -19.70 7.73 -12.41
CA GLU A 36 -18.86 6.65 -12.94
C GLU A 36 -17.52 7.21 -13.43
N ASP A 37 -17.54 8.25 -14.26
CA ASP A 37 -16.32 8.90 -14.77
C ASP A 37 -15.49 9.50 -13.64
N PHE A 38 -16.16 10.07 -12.63
CA PHE A 38 -15.51 10.64 -11.46
C PHE A 38 -14.76 9.58 -10.64
N SER A 39 -15.43 8.46 -10.34
CA SER A 39 -14.81 7.35 -9.60
C SER A 39 -13.63 6.71 -10.35
N LYS A 40 -13.75 6.53 -11.67
CA LYS A 40 -12.63 6.10 -12.53
C LYS A 40 -11.47 7.08 -12.47
N SER A 41 -11.75 8.38 -12.51
CA SER A 41 -10.73 9.43 -12.45
C SER A 41 -9.98 9.42 -11.12
N ILE A 42 -10.68 9.22 -10.00
CA ILE A 42 -10.06 9.05 -8.66
C ILE A 42 -9.10 7.86 -8.66
N ILE A 43 -9.56 6.70 -9.16
CA ILE A 43 -8.75 5.47 -9.24
C ILE A 43 -7.47 5.71 -10.07
N LEU A 44 -7.62 6.31 -11.25
CA LEU A 44 -6.50 6.54 -12.17
C LEU A 44 -5.47 7.52 -11.62
N ALA A 45 -5.91 8.55 -10.90
CA ALA A 45 -5.02 9.56 -10.32
C ALA A 45 -4.03 9.01 -9.28
N LEU A 46 -4.30 7.84 -8.69
CA LEU A 46 -3.38 7.18 -7.76
C LEU A 46 -2.22 6.46 -8.47
N LYS A 47 -2.30 6.27 -9.80
CA LYS A 47 -1.23 5.69 -10.64
C LYS A 47 -0.77 4.31 -10.12
N GLN A 48 -1.72 3.42 -9.84
CA GLN A 48 -1.49 2.06 -9.33
C GLN A 48 -2.09 1.00 -10.27
N PRO A 49 -1.66 0.91 -11.54
CA PRO A 49 -2.17 -0.11 -12.45
C PRO A 49 -1.71 -1.49 -11.99
N VAL A 50 -2.63 -2.46 -11.94
CA VAL A 50 -2.30 -3.86 -11.66
C VAL A 50 -1.48 -4.44 -12.80
N ARG A 51 -0.39 -5.13 -12.46
CA ARG A 51 0.57 -5.74 -13.38
C ARG A 51 0.99 -7.11 -12.85
N SER A 52 1.37 -8.03 -13.73
CA SER A 52 1.93 -9.33 -13.33
C SER A 52 3.13 -9.14 -12.41
N ILE A 53 3.19 -9.86 -11.28
CA ILE A 53 4.26 -9.70 -10.30
C ILE A 53 5.62 -10.18 -10.83
N PHE A 54 5.66 -11.21 -11.70
CA PHE A 54 6.91 -11.75 -12.26
C PHE A 54 7.32 -10.99 -13.52
N ARG A 55 7.90 -9.81 -13.34
CA ARG A 55 8.36 -8.92 -14.42
C ARG A 55 9.60 -8.14 -14.00
N ASP A 56 10.24 -7.49 -14.97
CA ASP A 56 11.33 -6.55 -14.69
C ASP A 56 10.81 -5.23 -14.11
N VAL A 57 11.51 -4.75 -13.09
CA VAL A 57 11.26 -3.46 -12.43
C VAL A 57 12.63 -2.89 -12.04
N SER A 58 12.90 -1.66 -12.47
CA SER A 58 14.20 -1.03 -12.21
C SER A 58 14.32 -0.56 -10.75
N ASN A 59 15.54 -0.39 -10.26
CA ASN A 59 15.76 0.21 -8.94
C ASN A 59 15.21 1.64 -8.84
N LYS A 60 15.13 2.36 -9.96
CA LYS A 60 14.45 3.66 -10.04
C LYS A 60 12.96 3.55 -9.77
N ASP A 61 12.27 2.60 -10.41
CA ASP A 61 10.84 2.35 -10.17
C ASP A 61 10.58 1.88 -8.73
N VAL A 62 11.48 1.05 -8.18
CA VAL A 62 11.44 0.66 -6.76
C VAL A 62 11.58 1.87 -5.85
N PHE A 63 12.51 2.78 -6.16
CA PHE A 63 12.74 3.96 -5.34
C PHE A 63 11.59 4.96 -5.41
N GLU A 64 11.03 5.16 -6.60
CA GLU A 64 9.80 5.94 -6.79
C GLU A 64 8.66 5.36 -5.95
N ALA A 65 8.37 4.06 -6.09
CA ALA A 65 7.29 3.41 -5.35
C ALA A 65 7.46 3.52 -3.83
N ALA A 66 8.70 3.38 -3.34
CA ALA A 66 9.02 3.51 -1.92
C ALA A 66 8.82 4.95 -1.42
N THR A 67 9.29 5.92 -2.20
CA THR A 67 9.16 7.35 -1.86
C THR A 67 7.69 7.78 -1.85
N ARG A 68 6.90 7.36 -2.84
CA ARG A 68 5.45 7.63 -2.90
C ARG A 68 4.72 7.02 -1.70
N ALA A 69 5.06 5.78 -1.32
CA ALA A 69 4.47 5.15 -0.13
C ALA A 69 4.78 5.93 1.15
N LEU A 70 6.05 6.32 1.37
CA LEU A 70 6.45 7.15 2.52
C LEU A 70 5.77 8.53 2.50
N GLY A 71 5.63 9.14 1.32
CA GLY A 71 4.97 10.43 1.12
C GLY A 71 3.48 10.42 1.45
N SER A 72 2.81 9.29 1.20
CA SER A 72 1.40 9.08 1.56
C SER A 72 1.15 8.85 3.06
N ASN A 73 2.20 8.58 3.85
CA ASN A 73 2.05 8.20 5.25
C ASN A 73 1.47 9.33 6.11
N SER A 74 0.30 9.09 6.72
CA SER A 74 -0.31 9.98 7.73
C SER A 74 -0.51 11.44 7.28
N ARG A 75 -0.68 11.67 5.98
CA ARG A 75 -0.79 13.00 5.37
C ARG A 75 -2.07 13.14 4.56
N GLN A 76 -2.46 14.38 4.29
CA GLN A 76 -3.50 14.65 3.31
C GLN A 76 -2.92 14.42 1.91
N TRP A 77 -3.59 13.59 1.11
CA TRP A 77 -3.16 13.25 -0.24
C TRP A 77 -2.88 14.50 -1.08
N GLY A 78 -3.80 15.46 -1.10
CA GLY A 78 -3.65 16.73 -1.84
C GLY A 78 -2.40 17.53 -1.52
N THR A 79 -1.86 17.42 -0.30
CA THR A 79 -0.61 18.12 0.06
C THR A 79 0.62 17.46 -0.55
N PHE A 80 0.62 16.13 -0.66
CA PHE A 80 1.73 15.39 -1.24
C PHE A 80 1.65 15.39 -2.78
N SER A 81 0.47 15.09 -3.34
CA SER A 81 0.26 15.00 -4.79
C SER A 81 0.61 16.29 -5.52
N ALA A 82 0.24 17.44 -4.96
CA ALA A 82 0.53 18.76 -5.54
C ALA A 82 2.03 19.05 -5.72
N ARG A 83 2.91 18.36 -4.99
CA ARG A 83 4.37 18.57 -5.01
C ARG A 83 5.15 17.34 -5.45
N GLU A 84 4.47 16.31 -5.96
CA GLU A 84 5.09 15.06 -6.42
C GLU A 84 6.09 15.33 -7.56
N HIS A 85 5.78 16.24 -8.48
CA HIS A 85 6.66 16.62 -9.58
C HIS A 85 7.96 17.28 -9.10
N GLU A 86 7.86 18.29 -8.24
CA GLU A 86 9.03 18.96 -7.64
C GLU A 86 9.89 17.96 -6.85
N LEU A 87 9.27 17.02 -6.13
CA LEU A 87 10.00 15.98 -5.41
C LEU A 87 10.73 15.03 -6.37
N ARG A 88 10.10 14.65 -7.48
CA ARG A 88 10.72 13.82 -8.52
C ARG A 88 11.95 14.51 -9.11
N GLU A 89 11.86 15.80 -9.42
CA GLU A 89 13.00 16.59 -9.92
C GLU A 89 14.11 16.68 -8.86
N LEU A 90 13.77 16.98 -7.61
CA LEU A 90 14.74 17.05 -6.51
C LEU A 90 15.50 15.73 -6.33
N LEU A 91 14.79 14.60 -6.48
CA LEU A 91 15.32 13.25 -6.38
C LEU A 91 15.89 12.72 -7.71
N GLU A 92 16.23 13.61 -8.65
CA GLU A 92 16.92 13.26 -9.91
C GLU A 92 16.17 12.19 -10.72
N ASP A 93 14.84 12.34 -10.79
CA ASP A 93 13.93 11.37 -11.39
C ASP A 93 14.07 9.98 -10.73
N TYR A 94 14.08 9.98 -9.39
CA TYR A 94 14.22 8.80 -8.54
C TYR A 94 15.42 7.91 -8.89
N ASP A 95 16.54 8.50 -9.31
CA ASP A 95 17.80 7.78 -9.50
C ASP A 95 18.47 7.53 -8.12
N PRO A 96 18.55 6.28 -7.64
CA PRO A 96 19.04 6.00 -6.29
C PRO A 96 20.50 6.40 -6.09
N LEU A 97 21.35 6.21 -7.11
CA LEU A 97 22.78 6.49 -7.03
C LEU A 97 23.01 8.00 -6.95
N LYS A 98 22.36 8.77 -7.84
CA LYS A 98 22.49 10.24 -7.80
C LYS A 98 21.99 10.83 -6.49
N VAL A 99 20.87 10.33 -5.97
CA VAL A 99 20.33 10.78 -4.68
C VAL A 99 21.25 10.40 -3.52
N TYR A 100 21.85 9.21 -3.55
CA TYR A 100 22.81 8.78 -2.55
C TYR A 100 24.08 9.65 -2.55
N ASP A 101 24.68 9.90 -3.72
CA ASP A 101 25.90 10.69 -3.87
C ASP A 101 25.69 12.18 -3.50
N LYS A 102 24.50 12.72 -3.77
CA LYS A 102 24.11 14.10 -3.44
C LYS A 102 23.75 14.28 -1.96
N TRP A 103 23.56 13.20 -1.20
CA TRP A 103 22.97 13.29 0.13
C TRP A 103 23.89 14.01 1.13
N ASN A 104 23.44 15.16 1.61
CA ASN A 104 24.11 15.96 2.64
C ASN A 104 23.05 16.65 3.53
N PRO A 105 23.44 17.33 4.64
CA PRO A 105 22.48 17.98 5.53
C PRO A 105 21.61 19.07 4.86
N GLU A 106 22.12 19.81 3.87
CA GLU A 106 21.33 20.80 3.14
C GLU A 106 20.25 20.12 2.27
N PHE A 107 20.65 19.13 1.46
CA PHE A 107 19.76 18.36 0.61
C PHE A 107 18.70 17.61 1.44
N GLU A 108 19.07 17.02 2.57
CA GLU A 108 18.13 16.40 3.50
C GLU A 108 17.05 17.40 3.96
N ASN A 109 17.43 18.66 4.22
CA ASN A 109 16.49 19.70 4.62
C ASN A 109 15.56 20.14 3.49
N GLU A 110 16.02 20.12 2.24
CA GLU A 110 15.16 20.33 1.07
C GLU A 110 14.14 19.21 0.92
N VAL A 111 14.59 17.95 1.00
CA VAL A 111 13.70 16.76 0.95
C VAL A 111 12.67 16.81 2.07
N LYS A 112 13.04 17.21 3.29
CA LYS A 112 12.11 17.37 4.43
C LYS A 112 10.91 18.27 4.14
N THR A 113 11.03 19.24 3.22
CA THR A 113 9.90 20.12 2.89
C THR A 113 8.74 19.37 2.23
N PHE A 114 8.99 18.21 1.63
CA PHE A 114 7.98 17.39 0.94
C PHE A 114 7.28 16.37 1.85
N PHE A 115 7.76 16.19 3.09
CA PHE A 115 7.23 15.21 4.04
C PHE A 115 6.68 15.90 5.31
N PRO A 116 5.66 16.78 5.24
CA PRO A 116 5.17 17.53 6.40
C PRO A 116 4.60 16.62 7.50
N GLY A 117 4.54 17.09 8.75
CA GLY A 117 3.92 16.34 9.85
C GLY A 117 4.90 15.59 10.77
N GLN A 118 4.34 14.75 11.65
CA GLN A 118 5.06 14.18 12.79
C GLN A 118 6.09 13.11 12.40
N THR A 119 5.87 12.37 11.31
CA THR A 119 6.76 11.29 10.85
C THR A 119 7.88 11.78 9.93
N ARG A 120 7.92 13.08 9.60
CA ARG A 120 8.85 13.73 8.65
C ARG A 120 10.29 13.23 8.74
N LYS A 121 10.87 13.24 9.96
CA LYS A 121 12.26 12.86 10.18
C LYS A 121 12.50 11.40 9.79
N ASN A 122 11.60 10.51 10.19
CA ASN A 122 11.70 9.09 9.92
C ASN A 122 11.49 8.78 8.44
N ASP A 123 10.54 9.46 7.80
CA ASP A 123 10.25 9.25 6.38
C ASP A 123 11.44 9.70 5.50
N VAL A 124 12.03 10.87 5.77
CA VAL A 124 13.21 11.36 5.03
C VAL A 124 14.43 10.47 5.28
N THR A 125 14.62 10.00 6.52
CA THR A 125 15.67 9.01 6.82
C THR A 125 15.46 7.73 6.03
N ALA A 126 14.21 7.27 5.90
CA ALA A 126 13.89 6.08 5.12
C ALA A 126 14.13 6.29 3.62
N VAL A 127 13.85 7.47 3.06
CA VAL A 127 14.20 7.81 1.67
C VAL A 127 15.70 7.67 1.43
N PHE A 128 16.55 8.20 2.31
CA PHE A 128 18.00 8.01 2.21
C PHE A 128 18.42 6.53 2.34
N GLN A 129 17.84 5.81 3.29
CA GLN A 129 18.13 4.39 3.47
C GLN A 129 17.73 3.57 2.23
N TRP A 130 16.66 3.95 1.54
CA TRP A 130 16.28 3.34 0.28
C TRP A 130 17.27 3.69 -0.84
N SER A 131 17.69 4.94 -0.99
CA SER A 131 18.67 5.31 -2.03
C SER A 131 19.99 4.58 -1.84
N GLN A 132 20.51 4.54 -0.60
CA GLN A 132 21.70 3.76 -0.25
C GLN A 132 21.52 2.28 -0.57
N LYS A 133 20.39 1.69 -0.14
CA LYS A 133 20.12 0.26 -0.33
C LYS A 133 20.06 -0.12 -1.81
N LEU A 134 19.38 0.68 -2.63
CA LEU A 134 19.20 0.41 -4.06
C LEU A 134 20.44 0.76 -4.89
N THR A 135 21.35 1.56 -4.35
CA THR A 135 22.70 1.76 -4.93
C THR A 135 23.58 0.54 -4.70
N LEU A 136 23.49 -0.09 -3.52
CA LEU A 136 24.32 -1.25 -3.16
C LEU A 136 23.77 -2.58 -3.67
N LEU A 137 22.47 -2.66 -3.93
CA LEU A 137 21.77 -3.89 -4.30
C LEU A 137 21.19 -3.76 -5.71
N GLU A 138 21.95 -4.24 -6.69
CA GLU A 138 21.50 -4.29 -8.09
C GLU A 138 20.27 -5.19 -8.26
N ASP A 139 19.38 -4.77 -9.16
CA ASP A 139 18.12 -5.44 -9.49
C ASP A 139 17.33 -5.89 -8.26
N PHE A 140 17.11 -4.96 -7.33
CA PHE A 140 16.54 -5.26 -6.02
C PHE A 140 15.21 -6.00 -6.12
N TYR A 141 14.36 -5.60 -7.08
CA TYR A 141 13.08 -6.26 -7.31
C TYR A 141 13.25 -7.75 -7.64
N GLN A 142 14.13 -8.08 -8.59
CA GLN A 142 14.35 -9.46 -9.02
C GLN A 142 15.09 -10.27 -7.95
N ASN A 143 16.15 -9.72 -7.39
CA ASN A 143 17.04 -10.43 -6.48
C ASN A 143 16.48 -10.56 -5.06
N TYR A 144 15.51 -9.74 -4.66
CA TYR A 144 14.97 -9.75 -3.30
C TYR A 144 13.45 -9.99 -3.27
N ILE A 145 12.65 -9.16 -3.96
CA ILE A 145 11.19 -9.28 -3.90
C ILE A 145 10.71 -10.57 -4.59
N ILE A 146 11.15 -10.81 -5.82
CA ILE A 146 10.73 -11.98 -6.60
C ILE A 146 11.34 -13.28 -6.07
N ARG A 147 12.59 -13.26 -5.61
CA ARG A 147 13.17 -14.41 -4.92
C ARG A 147 12.39 -14.78 -3.66
N LEU A 148 11.96 -13.79 -2.86
CA LEU A 148 11.16 -14.04 -1.67
C LEU A 148 9.77 -14.58 -2.02
N ALA A 149 9.09 -14.02 -3.04
CA ALA A 149 7.81 -14.52 -3.52
C ALA A 149 7.93 -15.97 -4.00
N SER A 150 8.98 -16.28 -4.77
CA SER A 150 9.29 -17.63 -5.25
C SER A 150 9.60 -18.60 -4.10
N ALA A 151 10.25 -18.13 -3.04
CA ALA A 151 10.52 -18.93 -1.84
C ALA A 151 9.22 -19.31 -1.11
N PHE A 152 8.27 -18.38 -0.98
CA PHE A 152 6.94 -18.71 -0.42
C PHE A 152 6.19 -19.70 -1.29
N LEU A 153 6.13 -19.49 -2.61
CA LEU A 153 5.50 -20.43 -3.54
C LEU A 153 6.13 -21.83 -3.47
N ASN A 154 7.45 -21.93 -3.39
CA ASN A 154 8.12 -23.22 -3.27
C ASN A 154 7.83 -23.89 -1.93
N LYS A 155 7.77 -23.14 -0.83
CA LYS A 155 7.48 -23.67 0.51
C LYS A 155 6.06 -24.26 0.59
N THR A 156 5.10 -23.73 -0.16
CA THR A 156 3.71 -24.19 -0.13
C THR A 156 3.40 -25.30 -1.13
N LYS A 157 4.32 -25.63 -2.06
CA LYS A 157 4.14 -26.71 -3.04
C LYS A 157 3.97 -28.07 -2.37
N ASP A 158 4.76 -28.35 -1.34
CA ASP A 158 4.75 -29.66 -0.67
C ASP A 158 3.42 -29.92 0.07
N ASP A 159 2.77 -28.85 0.54
CA ASP A 159 1.47 -28.89 1.21
C ASP A 159 0.28 -28.76 0.22
N ALA A 160 0.53 -28.75 -1.10
CA ALA A 160 -0.46 -28.53 -2.16
C ALA A 160 -1.28 -27.23 -1.99
N ILE A 161 -0.70 -26.22 -1.33
CA ILE A 161 -1.31 -24.90 -1.13
C ILE A 161 -0.91 -24.00 -2.30
N ASN A 162 -1.92 -23.57 -3.07
CA ASN A 162 -1.72 -22.63 -4.17
C ASN A 162 -1.98 -21.20 -3.69
N LEU A 163 -0.91 -20.41 -3.56
CA LEU A 163 -1.01 -19.01 -3.15
C LEU A 163 -1.33 -18.12 -4.36
N SER A 164 -2.33 -17.24 -4.24
CA SER A 164 -2.56 -16.18 -5.22
C SER A 164 -1.51 -15.06 -5.11
N ASP A 165 -1.39 -14.23 -6.15
CA ASP A 165 -0.50 -13.05 -6.13
C ASP A 165 -0.84 -12.09 -4.96
N GLU A 166 -2.12 -12.01 -4.59
CA GLU A 166 -2.59 -11.14 -3.51
C GLU A 166 -2.32 -11.74 -2.13
N GLN A 167 -2.35 -13.07 -2.00
CA GLN A 167 -1.86 -13.74 -0.79
C GLN A 167 -0.33 -13.59 -0.68
N LEU A 168 0.40 -13.65 -1.80
CA LEU A 168 1.83 -13.34 -1.81
C LEU A 168 2.10 -11.90 -1.37
N LEU A 169 1.31 -10.91 -1.80
CA LEU A 169 1.43 -9.54 -1.31
C LEU A 169 1.39 -9.49 0.22
N LEU A 170 0.44 -10.19 0.85
CA LEU A 170 0.30 -10.19 2.31
C LEU A 170 1.52 -10.84 3.00
N LEU A 171 2.05 -11.92 2.43
CA LEU A 171 3.27 -12.57 2.93
C LEU A 171 4.49 -11.67 2.79
N ILE A 172 4.69 -11.03 1.63
CA ILE A 172 5.81 -10.10 1.41
C ILE A 172 5.68 -8.89 2.35
N CYS A 173 4.47 -8.34 2.52
CA CYS A 173 4.22 -7.26 3.48
C CYS A 173 4.60 -7.68 4.89
N GLY A 174 4.11 -8.85 5.35
CA GLY A 174 4.38 -9.39 6.68
C GLY A 174 5.87 -9.61 6.93
N PHE A 175 6.55 -10.23 5.97
CA PHE A 175 7.97 -10.52 6.06
C PHE A 175 8.82 -9.25 6.00
N CYS A 176 8.64 -8.40 4.98
CA CYS A 176 9.49 -7.24 4.77
C CYS A 176 9.21 -6.08 5.74
N ALA A 177 8.00 -6.00 6.32
CA ALA A 177 7.72 -5.07 7.40
C ALA A 177 8.36 -5.50 8.72
N ASN A 178 8.57 -6.79 8.96
CA ASN A 178 9.25 -7.24 10.18
C ASN A 178 9.94 -8.59 9.95
N PRO A 179 11.13 -8.61 9.30
CA PRO A 179 11.77 -9.86 8.96
C PRO A 179 12.02 -10.68 10.23
N PRO A 180 11.51 -11.93 10.31
CA PRO A 180 11.79 -12.81 11.44
C PRO A 180 13.30 -12.98 11.61
N LYS A 181 13.79 -13.17 12.84
CA LYS A 181 15.23 -13.35 13.08
C LYS A 181 15.72 -14.75 12.68
N ASP A 182 14.86 -15.75 12.85
CA ASP A 182 15.21 -17.18 12.76
C ASP A 182 14.42 -17.93 11.67
N SER A 183 13.91 -17.23 10.65
CA SER A 183 13.15 -17.90 9.60
C SER A 183 14.04 -18.83 8.78
N THR A 184 13.61 -20.07 8.59
CA THR A 184 14.27 -21.03 7.70
C THR A 184 14.23 -20.60 6.23
N LEU A 185 13.35 -19.67 5.84
CA LEU A 185 13.42 -18.98 4.54
C LEU A 185 14.74 -18.19 4.42
N LEU A 186 15.29 -17.66 5.53
CA LEU A 186 16.56 -16.92 5.57
C LEU A 186 17.79 -17.78 5.34
N GLY A 187 17.68 -19.11 5.35
CA GLY A 187 18.76 -19.97 4.87
C GLY A 187 19.14 -19.70 3.41
N MET A 188 18.22 -19.10 2.62
CA MET A 188 18.48 -18.61 1.26
C MET A 188 19.06 -17.19 1.21
N PHE A 189 19.12 -16.48 2.35
CA PHE A 189 19.25 -15.02 2.39
C PHE A 189 20.33 -14.57 3.38
N TYR A 190 21.52 -14.25 2.85
CA TYR A 190 22.73 -13.87 3.60
C TYR A 190 22.56 -12.72 4.63
N ASN A 191 21.58 -11.82 4.47
CA ASN A 191 21.36 -10.70 5.40
C ASN A 191 19.87 -10.30 5.49
N PRO A 192 19.18 -10.60 6.61
CA PRO A 192 17.78 -10.22 6.82
C PRO A 192 17.50 -8.72 6.71
N LYS A 193 18.49 -7.87 6.98
CA LYS A 193 18.35 -6.40 6.86
C LYS A 193 18.10 -5.96 5.41
N HIS A 194 18.55 -6.73 4.42
CA HIS A 194 18.30 -6.42 3.01
C HIS A 194 16.84 -6.63 2.61
N TYR A 195 16.05 -7.39 3.39
CA TYR A 195 14.63 -7.62 3.10
C TYR A 195 13.73 -6.62 3.81
N LYS A 196 14.21 -5.96 4.86
CA LYS A 196 13.45 -4.91 5.55
C LYS A 196 13.12 -3.77 4.58
N PHE A 197 11.84 -3.43 4.50
CA PHE A 197 11.39 -2.20 3.84
C PHE A 197 11.60 -1.02 4.80
N MET A 198 12.47 -0.09 4.40
CA MET A 198 12.94 0.99 5.27
C MET A 198 11.80 1.96 5.55
N GLY A 199 11.56 2.27 6.82
CA GLY A 199 10.48 3.16 7.25
C GLY A 199 9.06 2.58 7.14
N MET A 200 8.89 1.31 6.74
CA MET A 200 7.57 0.76 6.42
C MET A 200 7.12 -0.31 7.42
N GLY A 201 5.92 -0.10 7.97
CA GLY A 201 5.10 -1.15 8.60
C GLY A 201 4.18 -1.82 7.57
N TYR A 202 3.35 -2.77 7.98
CA TYR A 202 2.54 -3.61 7.06
C TYR A 202 1.70 -2.80 6.04
N ILE A 203 1.04 -1.74 6.50
CA ILE A 203 0.20 -0.87 5.67
C ILE A 203 1.03 -0.15 4.60
N LEU A 204 2.19 0.41 4.95
CA LEU A 204 3.06 1.09 3.98
C LEU A 204 3.77 0.11 3.05
N SER A 205 4.10 -1.09 3.53
CA SER A 205 4.59 -2.17 2.67
C SER A 205 3.56 -2.55 1.61
N SER A 206 2.27 -2.60 1.96
CA SER A 206 1.18 -2.81 1.00
C SER A 206 1.10 -1.68 0.00
N GLU A 207 1.14 -0.42 0.45
CA GLU A 207 1.16 0.75 -0.47
C GLU A 207 2.35 0.72 -1.42
N PHE A 208 3.54 0.38 -0.91
CA PHE A 208 4.76 0.26 -1.71
C PHE A 208 4.61 -0.79 -2.82
N LEU A 209 4.12 -1.99 -2.50
CA LEU A 209 3.90 -3.04 -3.50
C LEU A 209 2.78 -2.68 -4.48
N ARG A 210 1.72 -1.99 -4.03
CA ARG A 210 0.66 -1.46 -4.90
C ARG A 210 1.14 -0.35 -5.84
N ASN A 211 2.07 0.49 -5.41
CA ASN A 211 2.75 1.45 -6.28
C ASN A 211 3.63 0.76 -7.33
N LEU A 212 4.13 -0.44 -7.02
CA LEU A 212 4.72 -1.32 -8.02
C LEU A 212 3.67 -2.03 -8.87
N GLY A 213 2.37 -1.91 -8.60
CA GLY A 213 1.31 -2.54 -9.40
C GLY A 213 0.97 -3.97 -8.97
N TRP A 214 1.33 -4.38 -7.76
CA TRP A 214 0.74 -5.59 -7.17
C TRP A 214 -0.72 -5.31 -6.81
N ASN A 215 -1.60 -6.26 -7.09
CA ASN A 215 -2.98 -6.19 -6.63
C ASN A 215 -3.04 -6.51 -5.13
N GLY A 216 -3.76 -5.70 -4.37
CA GLY A 216 -3.94 -5.96 -2.95
C GLY A 216 -4.69 -4.84 -2.26
N PHE A 217 -5.15 -5.16 -1.05
CA PHE A 217 -5.83 -4.24 -0.16
C PHE A 217 -4.84 -3.63 0.85
N LYS A 218 -5.00 -2.35 1.16
CA LYS A 218 -4.21 -1.62 2.16
C LYS A 218 -5.14 -1.13 3.27
N PRO A 219 -5.44 -1.97 4.28
CA PRO A 219 -6.35 -1.59 5.35
C PRO A 219 -5.73 -0.57 6.30
N ASP A 220 -5.78 0.70 5.91
CA ASP A 220 -5.36 1.82 6.72
C ASP A 220 -6.39 2.15 7.82
N ARG A 221 -6.14 3.22 8.59
CA ARG A 221 -7.05 3.61 9.68
C ARG A 221 -8.47 3.95 9.21
N HIS A 222 -8.65 4.45 7.99
CA HIS A 222 -9.95 4.82 7.45
C HIS A 222 -10.72 3.55 7.09
N ILE A 223 -10.06 2.65 6.36
CA ILE A 223 -10.64 1.37 5.96
C ILE A 223 -10.94 0.48 7.16
N LYS A 224 -9.99 0.31 8.09
CA LYS A 224 -10.19 -0.48 9.32
C LYS A 224 -11.38 0.02 10.12
N ARG A 225 -11.55 1.34 10.23
CA ARG A 225 -12.69 1.95 10.92
C ARG A 225 -14.02 1.62 10.24
N LEU A 226 -14.08 1.76 8.91
CA LEU A 226 -15.27 1.43 8.14
C LEU A 226 -15.64 -0.04 8.29
N PHE A 227 -14.67 -0.95 8.11
CA PHE A 227 -14.90 -2.39 8.23
C PHE A 227 -15.22 -2.80 9.67
N GLY A 228 -14.58 -2.18 10.66
CA GLY A 228 -14.88 -2.39 12.07
C GLY A 228 -16.31 -2.03 12.43
N PHE A 229 -16.89 -1.02 11.76
CA PHE A 229 -18.29 -0.65 11.95
C PHE A 229 -19.24 -1.58 11.19
N TRP A 230 -19.01 -1.82 9.89
CA TRP A 230 -19.93 -2.58 9.04
C TRP A 230 -19.93 -4.08 9.31
N TYR A 231 -18.76 -4.66 9.54
CA TYR A 231 -18.61 -6.11 9.66
C TYR A 231 -18.32 -6.55 11.08
N ASN A 232 -17.84 -5.64 11.94
CA ASN A 232 -17.51 -5.90 13.34
C ASN A 232 -16.78 -7.24 13.52
N PRO A 233 -15.59 -7.43 12.90
CA PRO A 233 -14.88 -8.70 12.95
C PRO A 233 -14.47 -8.99 14.41
N LYS A 234 -15.18 -9.91 15.07
CA LYS A 234 -15.05 -10.17 16.52
C LYS A 234 -13.95 -11.19 16.87
N SER A 235 -13.49 -12.00 15.92
CA SER A 235 -12.42 -12.97 16.15
C SER A 235 -11.52 -13.17 14.93
N GLU A 236 -10.26 -13.53 15.19
CA GLU A 236 -9.31 -13.98 14.16
C GLU A 236 -9.78 -15.30 13.50
N ASP A 237 -10.63 -16.05 14.18
CA ASP A 237 -11.11 -17.38 13.77
C ASP A 237 -12.07 -17.38 12.57
N GLU A 238 -12.59 -16.21 12.14
CA GLU A 238 -13.46 -16.12 10.95
C GLU A 238 -12.68 -16.27 9.63
N TYR A 239 -11.34 -16.18 9.65
CA TYR A 239 -10.50 -16.27 8.47
C TYR A 239 -9.48 -17.40 8.62
N SER A 240 -9.83 -18.59 8.10
CA SER A 240 -8.98 -19.78 8.11
C SER A 240 -7.54 -19.53 7.63
N ASP A 241 -7.38 -18.56 6.73
CA ASP A 241 -6.08 -18.25 6.12
C ASP A 241 -5.12 -17.55 7.09
N ILE A 242 -5.60 -16.89 8.15
CA ILE A 242 -4.73 -16.19 9.11
C ILE A 242 -3.73 -17.18 9.75
N GLY A 243 -4.18 -18.38 10.12
CA GLY A 243 -3.31 -19.42 10.66
C GLY A 243 -2.21 -19.84 9.69
N LEU A 244 -2.53 -19.96 8.40
CA LEU A 244 -1.55 -20.24 7.35
C LEU A 244 -0.52 -19.12 7.23
N PHE A 245 -0.95 -17.86 7.19
CA PHE A 245 -0.03 -16.72 7.12
C PHE A 245 0.89 -16.65 8.35
N GLN A 246 0.35 -16.87 9.55
CA GLN A 246 1.13 -16.91 10.79
C GLN A 246 2.18 -18.02 10.76
N GLN A 247 1.80 -19.21 10.27
CA GLN A 247 2.70 -20.34 10.10
C GLN A 247 3.81 -20.03 9.09
N LEU A 248 3.48 -19.47 7.92
CA LEU A 248 4.46 -19.14 6.88
C LEU A 248 5.41 -18.01 7.29
N LEU A 249 4.91 -17.03 8.05
CA LEU A 249 5.68 -15.88 8.52
C LEU A 249 6.40 -16.11 9.87
N HIS A 250 6.10 -17.23 10.54
CA HIS A 250 6.58 -17.54 11.88
C HIS A 250 6.30 -16.39 12.87
N SER A 251 5.10 -15.81 12.80
CA SER A 251 4.75 -14.59 13.54
C SER A 251 3.30 -14.61 13.99
N GLN A 252 3.08 -14.27 15.27
CA GLN A 252 1.78 -14.17 15.94
C GLN A 252 1.49 -12.73 16.41
N ARG A 253 2.10 -11.74 15.74
CA ARG A 253 1.98 -10.34 16.14
C ARG A 253 0.56 -9.84 15.85
N LYS A 254 -0.11 -9.28 16.86
CA LYS A 254 -1.45 -8.70 16.74
C LYS A 254 -1.59 -7.75 15.54
N GLU A 255 -0.64 -6.83 15.34
CA GLU A 255 -0.68 -5.88 14.22
C GLU A 255 -0.62 -6.54 12.84
N LEU A 256 0.11 -7.67 12.71
CA LEU A 256 0.17 -8.47 11.49
C LEU A 256 -1.17 -9.17 11.26
N ASN A 257 -1.72 -9.81 12.29
CA ASN A 257 -3.01 -10.48 12.22
C ASN A 257 -4.13 -9.51 11.82
N GLU A 258 -4.18 -8.33 12.45
CA GLU A 258 -5.12 -7.27 12.06
C GLU A 258 -4.92 -6.84 10.60
N PHE A 259 -3.67 -6.62 10.16
CA PHE A 259 -3.41 -6.25 8.76
C PHE A 259 -3.93 -7.32 7.79
N ILE A 260 -3.67 -8.60 8.06
CA ILE A 260 -4.14 -9.72 7.23
C ILE A 260 -5.67 -9.79 7.27
N GLN A 261 -6.28 -9.80 8.46
CA GLN A 261 -7.72 -9.90 8.64
C GLN A 261 -8.48 -8.83 7.85
N TYR A 262 -8.11 -7.56 8.00
CA TYR A 262 -8.76 -6.46 7.28
C TYR A 262 -8.48 -6.48 5.78
N SER A 263 -7.33 -7.02 5.35
CA SER A 263 -7.06 -7.22 3.91
C SER A 263 -7.94 -8.32 3.32
N LEU A 264 -8.12 -9.43 4.03
CA LEU A 264 -9.00 -10.54 3.62
C LEU A 264 -10.47 -10.14 3.61
N ILE A 265 -10.93 -9.30 4.56
CA ILE A 265 -12.24 -8.65 4.50
C ILE A 265 -12.35 -7.89 3.17
N GLY A 266 -11.37 -7.04 2.85
CA GLY A 266 -11.32 -6.28 1.60
C GLY A 266 -11.41 -7.18 0.36
N HIS A 267 -10.65 -8.27 0.31
CA HIS A 267 -10.69 -9.24 -0.79
C HIS A 267 -12.09 -9.88 -0.92
N ASN A 268 -12.69 -10.28 0.20
CA ASN A 268 -13.98 -10.95 0.24
C ASN A 268 -15.14 -10.05 -0.18
N ILE A 269 -15.06 -8.74 0.04
CA ILE A 269 -16.17 -7.82 -0.26
C ILE A 269 -16.01 -7.11 -1.60
N THR A 270 -14.82 -7.15 -2.19
CA THR A 270 -14.56 -6.57 -3.51
C THR A 270 -15.33 -7.35 -4.59
N PRO A 271 -16.07 -6.67 -5.48
CA PRO A 271 -16.71 -7.33 -6.63
C PRO A 271 -15.68 -7.83 -7.65
N SER A 272 -16.00 -8.91 -8.37
CA SER A 272 -15.12 -9.50 -9.39
C SER A 272 -14.85 -8.59 -10.59
N SER A 273 -15.64 -7.54 -10.79
CA SER A 273 -15.48 -6.54 -11.85
C SER A 273 -14.39 -5.50 -11.57
N MET A 274 -13.77 -5.54 -10.39
CA MET A 274 -12.81 -4.55 -9.92
C MET A 274 -11.65 -5.24 -9.20
N THR A 275 -10.47 -4.66 -9.28
CA THR A 275 -9.30 -5.13 -8.54
C THR A 275 -9.38 -4.68 -7.07
N TYR A 276 -8.64 -5.35 -6.18
CA TYR A 276 -8.62 -4.98 -4.76
C TYR A 276 -8.02 -3.59 -4.55
N SER A 277 -7.02 -3.22 -5.35
CA SER A 277 -6.43 -1.89 -5.27
C SER A 277 -7.37 -0.78 -5.74
N GLU A 278 -8.19 -1.01 -6.74
CA GLU A 278 -9.23 -0.05 -7.16
C GLU A 278 -10.30 0.12 -6.09
N MET A 279 -10.75 -0.99 -5.50
CA MET A 279 -11.75 -0.96 -4.44
C MET A 279 -11.24 -0.29 -3.17
N ASP A 280 -9.99 -0.58 -2.76
CA ASP A 280 -9.30 0.10 -1.67
C ASP A 280 -9.24 1.61 -1.89
N ASN A 281 -8.87 2.03 -3.10
CA ASN A 281 -8.77 3.44 -3.45
C ASN A 281 -10.11 4.18 -3.35
N LEU A 282 -11.20 3.56 -3.81
CA LEU A 282 -12.55 4.12 -3.66
C LEU A 282 -12.98 4.18 -2.19
N LEU A 283 -12.74 3.12 -1.42
CA LEU A 283 -13.10 3.09 0.00
C LEU A 283 -12.28 4.06 0.83
N TRP A 284 -11.01 4.25 0.48
CA TRP A 284 -10.16 5.25 1.09
C TRP A 284 -10.72 6.65 0.85
N ALA A 285 -11.05 6.99 -0.39
CA ALA A 285 -11.69 8.27 -0.72
C ALA A 285 -13.01 8.42 0.05
N PHE A 286 -13.86 7.40 0.05
CA PHE A 286 -15.12 7.41 0.77
C PHE A 286 -14.94 7.64 2.28
N GLY A 287 -14.03 6.92 2.94
CA GLY A 287 -13.74 7.07 4.37
C GLY A 287 -13.00 8.36 4.75
N SER A 288 -12.32 8.98 3.79
CA SER A 288 -11.60 10.25 3.99
C SER A 288 -12.53 11.46 3.82
N TYR A 289 -13.40 11.43 2.83
CA TYR A 289 -14.22 12.58 2.43
C TYR A 289 -15.67 12.50 2.90
N ILE A 290 -16.29 11.31 2.86
CA ILE A 290 -17.72 11.11 3.12
C ILE A 290 -17.96 10.57 4.54
N ALA A 291 -17.73 9.26 4.74
CA ALA A 291 -17.99 8.56 5.98
C ALA A 291 -16.85 8.76 6.98
N LYS A 292 -16.63 10.02 7.38
CA LYS A 292 -15.64 10.42 8.39
C LYS A 292 -15.95 9.78 9.75
N LYS A 293 -15.00 9.87 10.68
CA LYS A 293 -15.10 9.26 12.02
C LYS A 293 -16.40 9.70 12.70
N GLY A 294 -17.21 8.74 13.13
CA GLY A 294 -18.50 8.96 13.79
C GLY A 294 -19.68 9.15 12.85
N LYS A 295 -19.47 9.05 11.53
CA LYS A 295 -20.51 9.13 10.49
C LYS A 295 -20.68 7.84 9.69
N GLU A 296 -20.10 6.74 10.17
CA GLU A 296 -20.10 5.45 9.46
C GLU A 296 -21.54 4.90 9.27
N ALA A 297 -22.43 5.22 10.20
CA ALA A 297 -23.85 4.81 10.18
C ALA A 297 -24.70 5.59 9.17
N ASP A 298 -24.28 6.79 8.77
CA ASP A 298 -25.08 7.69 7.93
C ASP A 298 -25.12 7.22 6.45
N PHE A 299 -24.24 6.29 6.08
CA PHE A 299 -24.04 5.85 4.71
C PHE A 299 -24.13 4.32 4.60
N PRO A 300 -25.35 3.76 4.51
CA PRO A 300 -25.52 2.33 4.31
C PRO A 300 -25.06 1.94 2.92
N ILE A 301 -24.04 1.09 2.83
CA ILE A 301 -23.40 0.66 1.57
C ILE A 301 -23.23 -0.86 1.45
N LEU A 302 -23.81 -1.62 2.37
CA LEU A 302 -23.90 -3.08 2.26
C LEU A 302 -25.17 -3.42 1.48
N ASP A 303 -25.07 -4.41 0.59
CA ASP A 303 -26.23 -5.02 -0.09
C ASP A 303 -26.98 -6.02 0.81
#